data_AF-A0A3D5WJ13-F1
#
_entry.id   AF-A0A3D5WJ13-F1
#
_cell.length_a   1.000
_cell.length_b   1.000
_cell.length_c   1.000
_cell.angle_alpha   90.00
_cell.angle_beta   90.00
_cell.angle_gamma   90.00
#
_symmetry.space_group_name_H-M   'P 1'
#
loop_
_entity.id
_entity.type
_entity.pdbx_description
1 polymer ?
#
loop_
_entity_poly.entity_id
_entity_poly.type
_entity_poly.pdbx_seq_one_letter_code
_entity_poly.pdbx_strand_id
1 'polypeptide(L)'
;NETFMGFHKEVSDDRSLTNLTLRKGYKTVMQDTSVIYTDAPTEWKKFIRQQLRWSEGSQYNNLRMTPWMLKNAKLMCFIYWSDMISPMMLVSVYANTIICKVLNILGCAIPTLAYTAPWWQIILFILLGCIISFGSRNIKVMRSVKWYYTLLLPVFILVLTVVMVPIRLLGLMLCSDDMEWGTRKLEEDSDKVEVP
;
A
#
# COMPACT_ATOMS: atom_id res chain seq x y z
N ASN A 1 22.48 13.66 -2.40
CA ASN A 1 21.28 14.38 -1.92
C ASN A 1 20.10 14.15 -2.85
N GLU A 2 19.23 13.20 -2.52
CA GLU A 2 17.99 12.97 -3.25
C GLU A 2 16.84 13.77 -2.62
N THR A 3 16.16 14.60 -3.39
CA THR A 3 15.01 15.39 -2.93
C THR A 3 13.71 14.86 -3.55
N PHE A 4 12.63 14.90 -2.78
CA PHE A 4 11.29 14.57 -3.24
C PHE A 4 10.29 15.55 -2.65
N MET A 5 9.46 16.14 -3.51
CA MET A 5 8.52 17.21 -3.11
C MET A 5 9.19 18.36 -2.34
N GLY A 6 10.49 18.60 -2.56
CA GLY A 6 11.26 19.66 -1.90
C GLY A 6 12.06 19.23 -0.67
N PHE A 7 11.85 18.02 -0.15
CA PHE A 7 12.48 17.53 1.09
C PHE A 7 13.54 16.45 0.82
N HIS A 8 14.62 16.43 1.61
CA HIS A 8 15.63 15.38 1.53
C HIS A 8 15.11 14.14 2.26
N LYS A 9 14.95 13.03 1.54
CA LYS A 9 14.30 11.84 2.08
C LYS A 9 15.22 10.63 2.06
N GLU A 10 15.74 10.29 3.23
CA GLU A 10 16.48 9.04 3.48
C GLU A 10 15.53 7.92 3.90
N VAL A 11 14.72 7.41 2.97
CA VAL A 11 13.78 6.31 3.27
C VAL A 11 14.03 5.10 2.39
N SER A 12 14.14 3.94 3.07
CA SER A 12 14.23 2.58 2.52
C SER A 12 15.48 2.32 1.67
N ASP A 13 16.63 2.14 2.33
CA ASP A 13 17.91 1.82 1.69
C ASP A 13 17.80 0.69 0.65
N ASP A 14 17.13 -0.42 1.00
CA ASP A 14 16.97 -1.60 0.12
C ASP A 14 16.35 -1.26 -1.25
N ARG A 15 15.26 -0.47 -1.26
CA ARG A 15 14.55 -0.11 -2.49
C ARG A 15 15.29 0.98 -3.26
N SER A 16 15.89 1.93 -2.55
CA SER A 16 16.71 2.97 -3.16
C SER A 16 17.93 2.36 -3.86
N LEU A 17 18.63 1.44 -3.22
CA LEU A 17 19.75 0.70 -3.80
C LEU A 17 19.31 -0.12 -5.03
N THR A 18 18.18 -0.81 -4.95
CA THR A 18 17.63 -1.56 -6.09
C THR A 18 17.26 -0.64 -7.26
N ASN A 19 16.68 0.53 -7.00
CA ASN A 19 16.38 1.49 -8.05
C ASN A 19 17.65 2.04 -8.70
N LEU A 20 18.71 2.27 -7.92
CA LEU A 20 20.00 2.73 -8.44
C LEU A 20 20.63 1.69 -9.37
N THR A 21 20.57 0.40 -9.01
CA THR A 21 21.08 -0.68 -9.88
C THR A 21 20.23 -0.81 -11.15
N LEU A 22 18.90 -0.76 -11.04
CA LEU A 22 17.99 -0.76 -12.20
C LEU A 22 18.22 0.43 -13.13
N ARG A 23 18.48 1.64 -12.59
CA ARG A 23 18.80 2.84 -13.37
C ARG A 23 20.13 2.72 -14.11
N LYS A 24 21.11 2.02 -13.52
CA LYS A 24 22.40 1.69 -14.16
C LYS A 24 22.28 0.58 -15.22
N GLY A 25 21.08 0.02 -15.44
CA GLY A 25 20.83 -1.00 -16.46
C GLY A 25 21.07 -2.44 -16.00
N TYR A 26 21.32 -2.66 -14.71
CA TYR A 26 21.41 -4.01 -14.16
C TYR A 26 20.03 -4.67 -14.09
N LYS A 27 20.01 -5.99 -14.16
CA LYS A 27 18.79 -6.81 -14.05
C LYS A 27 18.67 -7.36 -12.64
N THR A 28 17.43 -7.46 -12.15
CA THR A 28 17.10 -8.13 -10.89
C THR A 28 16.44 -9.48 -11.18
N VAL A 29 16.78 -10.48 -10.37
CA VAL A 29 16.22 -11.83 -10.46
C VAL A 29 15.71 -12.21 -9.06
N MET A 30 14.53 -12.80 -9.01
CA MET A 30 13.95 -13.32 -7.76
C MET A 30 14.30 -14.81 -7.63
N GLN A 31 14.91 -15.18 -6.50
CA GLN A 31 15.21 -16.58 -6.17
C GLN A 31 14.12 -17.15 -5.25
N ASP A 32 13.19 -17.90 -5.83
CA ASP A 32 12.01 -18.45 -5.15
C ASP A 32 12.30 -19.67 -4.25
N THR A 33 13.45 -20.32 -4.41
CA THR A 33 13.88 -21.47 -3.59
C THR A 33 14.63 -21.08 -2.31
N SER A 34 14.89 -19.79 -2.09
CA SER A 34 15.59 -19.34 -0.87
C SER A 34 14.70 -19.48 0.37
N VAL A 35 15.26 -20.03 1.45
CA VAL A 35 14.57 -20.19 2.74
C VAL A 35 15.25 -19.31 3.78
N ILE A 36 14.49 -18.40 4.37
CA ILE A 36 14.97 -17.45 5.39
C ILE A 36 14.02 -17.53 6.58
N TYR A 37 14.57 -17.67 7.78
CA TYR A 37 13.81 -17.60 9.03
C TYR A 37 13.85 -16.18 9.57
N THR A 38 12.69 -15.63 9.91
CA THR A 38 12.56 -14.27 10.45
C THR A 38 11.51 -14.24 11.55
N ASP A 39 11.74 -13.41 12.54
CA ASP A 39 10.80 -13.21 13.64
C ASP A 39 9.70 -12.25 13.22
N ALA A 40 8.46 -12.71 13.31
CA ALA A 40 7.29 -11.85 13.14
C ALA A 40 7.01 -11.06 14.43
N PRO A 41 6.54 -9.81 14.33
CA PRO A 41 6.12 -9.06 15.50
C PRO A 41 4.97 -9.77 16.21
N THR A 42 5.13 -10.05 17.51
CA THR A 42 4.11 -10.70 18.34
C THR A 42 3.12 -9.70 18.96
N GLU A 43 3.43 -8.40 18.93
CA GLU A 43 2.62 -7.33 19.51
C GLU A 43 2.00 -6.44 18.43
N TRP A 44 0.71 -6.14 18.56
CA TRP A 44 -0.03 -5.26 17.65
C TRP A 44 0.60 -3.88 17.47
N LYS A 45 1.10 -3.27 18.56
CA LYS A 45 1.74 -1.95 18.51
C LYS A 45 3.05 -1.97 17.70
N LYS A 46 3.80 -3.07 17.72
CA LYS A 46 5.01 -3.24 16.92
C LYS A 46 4.65 -3.47 15.45
N PHE A 47 3.66 -4.32 15.21
CA PHE A 47 3.14 -4.61 13.87
C PHE A 47 2.64 -3.35 13.15
N ILE A 48 1.76 -2.56 13.78
CA ILE A 48 1.19 -1.34 13.15
C ILE A 48 2.30 -0.33 12.80
N ARG A 49 3.26 -0.09 13.72
CA ARG A 49 4.39 0.82 13.46
C ARG A 49 5.26 0.34 12.29
N GLN A 50 5.52 -0.96 12.23
CA GLN A 50 6.27 -1.55 11.11
C GLN A 50 5.53 -1.36 9.78
N GLN A 51 4.24 -1.63 9.75
CA GLN A 51 3.40 -1.50 8.55
C GLN A 51 3.26 -0.05 8.09
N LEU A 52 3.15 0.91 9.01
CA LEU A 52 3.11 2.33 8.68
C LEU A 52 4.40 2.77 7.99
N ARG A 53 5.56 2.46 8.58
CA ARG A 53 6.87 2.71 7.98
C ARG A 53 7.03 2.09 6.59
N TRP A 54 6.55 0.85 6.43
CA TRP A 54 6.59 0.15 5.13
C TRP A 54 5.66 0.79 4.10
N SER A 55 4.48 1.20 4.53
CA SER A 55 3.49 1.88 3.69
C SER A 55 4.06 3.19 3.15
N GLU A 56 4.58 4.06 4.02
CA GLU A 56 5.16 5.35 3.65
C GLU A 56 6.31 5.21 2.65
N GLY A 57 7.26 4.31 2.94
CA GLY A 57 8.38 4.04 2.04
C GLY A 57 7.94 3.42 0.71
N SER A 58 6.90 2.57 0.73
CA SER A 58 6.37 1.96 -0.49
C SER A 58 5.69 2.98 -1.39
N GLN A 59 4.81 3.84 -0.87
CA GLN A 59 4.09 4.83 -1.67
C GLN A 59 5.06 5.84 -2.28
N TYR A 60 5.99 6.34 -1.46
CA TYR A 60 7.08 7.20 -1.91
C TYR A 60 7.85 6.60 -3.10
N ASN A 61 8.32 5.37 -2.94
CA ASN A 61 9.12 4.70 -3.96
C ASN A 61 8.31 4.43 -5.23
N ASN A 62 7.05 4.03 -5.10
CA ASN A 62 6.16 3.77 -6.22
C ASN A 62 5.94 5.04 -7.05
N LEU A 63 5.67 6.18 -6.42
CA LEU A 63 5.51 7.47 -7.09
C LEU A 63 6.80 7.87 -7.82
N ARG A 64 7.94 7.82 -7.14
CA ARG A 64 9.24 8.23 -7.71
C ARG A 64 9.69 7.35 -8.87
N MET A 65 9.43 6.03 -8.80
CA MET A 65 9.85 5.08 -9.82
C MET A 65 8.87 4.99 -11.00
N THR A 66 7.69 5.62 -10.89
CA THR A 66 6.63 5.57 -11.93
C THR A 66 7.13 5.93 -13.33
N PRO A 67 7.88 7.02 -13.57
CA PRO A 67 8.37 7.34 -14.92
C PRO A 67 9.25 6.25 -15.52
N TRP A 68 10.11 5.64 -14.69
CA TRP A 68 10.96 4.54 -15.11
C TRP A 68 10.16 3.26 -15.37
N MET A 69 9.17 2.95 -14.52
CA MET A 69 8.31 1.77 -14.68
C MET A 69 7.44 1.87 -15.94
N LEU A 70 6.90 3.05 -16.27
CA LEU A 70 6.13 3.27 -17.49
C LEU A 70 6.92 2.95 -18.75
N LYS A 71 8.23 3.20 -18.75
CA LYS A 71 9.12 2.92 -19.88
C LYS A 71 9.59 1.46 -19.91
N ASN A 72 10.01 0.92 -18.77
CA ASN A 72 10.76 -0.36 -18.73
C ASN A 72 9.96 -1.55 -18.17
N ALA A 73 8.92 -1.29 -17.37
CA ALA A 73 8.21 -2.33 -16.60
C ALA A 73 6.70 -2.03 -16.50
N LYS A 74 6.03 -1.91 -17.64
CA LYS A 74 4.61 -1.48 -17.75
C LYS A 74 3.65 -2.31 -16.88
N LEU A 75 3.82 -3.63 -16.86
CA LEU A 75 2.99 -4.52 -16.03
C LEU A 75 3.19 -4.25 -14.54
N MET A 76 4.43 -4.04 -14.10
CA MET A 76 4.71 -3.70 -12.69
C MET A 76 4.15 -2.32 -12.33
N CYS A 77 4.24 -1.35 -13.25
CA CYS A 77 3.61 -0.05 -13.08
C CYS A 77 2.11 -0.19 -12.82
N PHE A 78 1.42 -0.99 -13.64
CA PHE A 78 -0.01 -1.24 -13.49
C PHE A 78 -0.34 -1.90 -12.14
N ILE A 79 0.40 -2.94 -11.75
CA ILE A 79 0.17 -3.65 -10.48
C ILE A 79 0.35 -2.71 -9.28
N TYR A 80 1.42 -1.90 -9.25
CA TYR A 80 1.69 -0.99 -8.14
C TYR A 80 0.68 0.14 -8.04
N TRP A 81 0.31 0.75 -9.17
CA TRP A 81 -0.75 1.77 -9.20
C TRP A 81 -2.11 1.20 -8.81
N SER A 82 -2.43 -0.01 -9.28
CA SER A 82 -3.65 -0.70 -8.85
C SER A 82 -3.66 -0.95 -7.35
N ASP A 83 -2.54 -1.37 -6.74
CA ASP A 83 -2.46 -1.59 -5.30
C ASP A 83 -2.55 -0.30 -4.48
N MET A 84 -2.05 0.82 -5.00
CA MET A 84 -2.13 2.14 -4.37
C MET A 84 -3.54 2.74 -4.45
N ILE A 85 -4.23 2.59 -5.59
CA ILE A 85 -5.56 3.17 -5.83
C ILE A 85 -6.68 2.35 -5.18
N SER A 86 -6.58 1.00 -5.19
CA SER A 86 -7.67 0.12 -4.73
C SER A 86 -8.19 0.45 -3.32
N PRO A 87 -7.33 0.69 -2.29
CA PRO A 87 -7.78 1.10 -0.96
C PRO A 87 -8.56 2.43 -0.96
N MET A 88 -8.13 3.40 -1.78
CA MET A 88 -8.79 4.70 -1.89
C MET A 88 -10.17 4.56 -2.54
N MET A 89 -10.27 3.75 -3.60
CA MET A 89 -11.57 3.42 -4.22
C MET A 89 -12.51 2.75 -3.24
N LEU A 90 -12.01 1.79 -2.45
CA LEU A 90 -12.81 1.08 -1.46
C LEU A 90 -13.38 2.05 -0.39
N VAL A 91 -12.56 2.97 0.12
CA VAL A 91 -13.01 3.99 1.07
C VAL A 91 -14.00 4.96 0.43
N SER A 92 -13.77 5.36 -0.82
CA SER A 92 -14.70 6.21 -1.56
C SER A 92 -16.06 5.54 -1.74
N VAL A 93 -16.11 4.23 -2.01
CA VAL A 93 -17.37 3.48 -2.14
C VAL A 93 -18.11 3.46 -0.79
N TYR A 94 -17.42 3.13 0.30
CA TYR A 94 -18.03 3.14 1.63
C TYR A 94 -18.55 4.53 2.04
N ALA A 95 -17.74 5.57 1.85
CA ALA A 95 -18.12 6.95 2.16
C ALA A 95 -19.35 7.36 1.34
N ASN A 96 -19.35 7.09 0.04
CA ASN A 96 -20.48 7.41 -0.84
C ASN A 96 -21.77 6.68 -0.42
N THR A 97 -21.70 5.38 -0.13
CA THR A 97 -22.87 4.61 0.34
C THR A 97 -23.43 5.16 1.64
N ILE A 98 -22.57 5.52 2.59
CA ILE A 98 -22.99 6.08 3.89
C ILE A 98 -23.63 7.45 3.69
N ILE A 99 -22.97 8.36 2.96
CA ILE A 99 -23.45 9.72 2.71
C ILE A 99 -24.81 9.71 1.99
N CYS A 100 -24.93 8.95 0.90
CA CYS A 100 -26.20 8.84 0.16
C CYS A 100 -27.34 8.35 1.06
N LYS A 101 -27.07 7.40 1.97
CA LYS A 101 -28.10 6.86 2.85
C LYS A 101 -28.50 7.84 3.95
N VAL A 102 -27.53 8.52 4.56
CA VAL A 102 -27.79 9.56 5.56
C VAL A 102 -28.61 10.70 4.95
N LEU A 103 -28.25 11.17 3.76
CA LEU A 103 -28.98 12.23 3.07
C LEU A 103 -30.39 11.80 2.64
N ASN A 104 -30.57 10.54 2.24
CA ASN A 104 -31.87 9.98 1.94
C ASN A 104 -32.79 9.93 3.18
N ILE A 105 -32.25 9.58 4.36
CA ILE A 105 -32.98 9.63 5.64
C ILE A 105 -33.36 11.08 6.00
N LEU A 106 -32.50 12.05 5.69
CA LEU A 106 -32.71 13.47 5.94
C LEU A 106 -33.66 14.15 4.92
N GLY A 107 -34.21 13.41 3.96
CA GLY A 107 -35.13 13.94 2.94
C GLY A 107 -34.46 14.68 1.78
N CYS A 108 -33.12 14.71 1.74
CA CYS A 108 -32.35 15.29 0.63
C CYS A 108 -32.05 14.19 -0.40
N ALA A 109 -32.92 14.02 -1.40
CA ALA A 109 -32.68 13.09 -2.50
C ALA A 109 -31.69 13.70 -3.50
N ILE A 110 -30.42 13.26 -3.46
CA ILE A 110 -29.45 13.57 -4.52
C ILE A 110 -29.75 12.64 -5.72
N PRO A 111 -29.96 13.16 -6.95
CA PRO A 111 -30.25 12.34 -8.13
C PRO A 111 -29.08 11.49 -8.62
N THR A 112 -27.85 11.79 -8.18
CA THR A 112 -26.65 11.08 -8.60
C THR A 112 -26.43 9.82 -7.75
N LEU A 113 -26.64 8.68 -8.41
CA LEU A 113 -26.53 7.30 -7.94
C LEU A 113 -27.60 6.83 -6.94
N ALA A 114 -28.69 6.31 -7.51
CA ALA A 114 -29.69 5.50 -6.83
C ALA A 114 -29.07 4.18 -6.29
N TYR A 115 -28.40 4.24 -5.13
CA TYR A 115 -28.23 3.06 -4.28
C TYR A 115 -29.56 2.77 -3.55
N THR A 116 -30.60 2.46 -4.31
CA THR A 116 -31.86 1.90 -3.78
C THR A 116 -31.70 0.43 -3.38
N ALA A 117 -30.59 -0.20 -3.79
CA ALA A 117 -30.24 -1.56 -3.42
C ALA A 117 -30.10 -1.70 -1.89
N PRO A 118 -30.54 -2.83 -1.32
CA PRO A 118 -30.38 -3.09 0.10
C PRO A 118 -28.89 -3.24 0.48
N TRP A 119 -28.54 -2.79 1.68
CA TRP A 119 -27.16 -2.69 2.18
C TRP A 119 -26.37 -4.00 2.10
N TRP A 120 -27.03 -5.14 2.30
CA TRP A 120 -26.41 -6.45 2.25
C TRP A 120 -25.89 -6.82 0.85
N GLN A 121 -26.54 -6.36 -0.23
CA GLN A 121 -26.07 -6.60 -1.60
C GLN A 121 -24.78 -5.84 -1.88
N ILE A 122 -24.70 -4.60 -1.42
CA ILE A 122 -23.51 -3.74 -1.57
C ILE A 122 -22.32 -4.38 -0.85
N ILE A 123 -22.52 -4.79 0.41
CA ILE A 123 -21.48 -5.47 1.19
C ILE A 123 -21.05 -6.79 0.53
N LEU A 124 -22.01 -7.57 0.03
CA LEU A 124 -21.73 -8.83 -0.67
C LEU A 124 -20.86 -8.61 -1.91
N PHE A 125 -21.21 -7.64 -2.77
CA PHE A 125 -20.42 -7.33 -3.96
C PHE A 125 -19.03 -6.81 -3.63
N ILE A 126 -18.89 -5.98 -2.60
CA ILE A 126 -17.58 -5.52 -2.12
C ILE A 126 -16.75 -6.71 -1.64
N LEU A 127 -17.32 -7.59 -0.81
CA LEU A 127 -16.64 -8.76 -0.29
C LEU A 127 -16.20 -9.70 -1.42
N LEU A 128 -17.08 -10.00 -2.38
CA LEU A 128 -16.76 -10.83 -3.54
C LEU A 128 -15.66 -10.21 -4.41
N GLY A 129 -15.75 -8.90 -4.67
CA GLY A 129 -14.72 -8.16 -5.41
C GLY A 129 -13.37 -8.20 -4.72
N CYS A 130 -13.33 -8.02 -3.40
CA CYS A 130 -12.11 -8.13 -2.61
C CYS A 130 -11.54 -9.57 -2.62
N ILE A 131 -12.39 -10.60 -2.54
CA ILE A 131 -11.96 -12.00 -2.60
C ILE A 131 -11.32 -12.32 -3.95
N ILE A 132 -11.96 -11.92 -5.05
CA ILE A 132 -11.44 -12.17 -6.40
C ILE A 132 -10.12 -11.41 -6.62
N SER A 133 -10.07 -10.13 -6.25
CA SER A 133 -8.87 -9.29 -6.42
C SER A 133 -7.70 -9.79 -5.56
N PHE A 134 -7.91 -10.04 -4.27
CA PHE A 134 -6.87 -10.52 -3.37
C PHE A 134 -6.45 -11.96 -3.71
N GLY A 135 -7.42 -12.84 -3.99
CA GLY A 135 -7.16 -14.24 -4.31
C GLY A 135 -6.39 -14.42 -5.61
N SER A 136 -6.73 -13.65 -6.66
CA SER A 136 -6.02 -13.71 -7.94
C SER A 136 -4.56 -13.28 -7.81
N ARG A 137 -4.26 -12.22 -7.05
CA ARG A 137 -2.89 -11.75 -6.80
C ARG A 137 -2.06 -12.73 -5.98
N ASN A 138 -2.69 -13.46 -5.07
CA ASN A 138 -2.02 -14.38 -4.14
C ASN A 138 -2.17 -15.85 -4.52
N ILE A 139 -2.56 -16.17 -5.76
CA ILE A 139 -2.89 -17.53 -6.18
C ILE A 139 -1.75 -18.53 -6.00
N LYS A 140 -0.49 -18.09 -6.19
CA LYS A 140 0.69 -18.93 -5.97
C LYS A 140 0.83 -19.33 -4.50
N VAL A 141 0.62 -18.38 -3.59
CA VAL A 141 0.67 -18.62 -2.14
C VAL A 141 -0.51 -19.50 -1.71
N MET A 142 -1.70 -19.25 -2.25
CA MET A 142 -2.86 -20.09 -1.95
C MET A 142 -2.69 -21.55 -2.39
N ARG A 143 -1.91 -21.81 -3.44
CA ARG A 143 -1.58 -23.16 -3.91
C ARG A 143 -0.51 -23.86 -3.06
N SER A 144 0.35 -23.11 -2.38
CA SER A 144 1.39 -23.69 -1.51
C SER A 144 0.90 -24.00 -0.10
N VAL A 145 -0.16 -23.33 0.36
CA VAL A 145 -0.78 -23.59 1.66
C VAL A 145 -1.90 -24.63 1.55
N LYS A 146 -2.28 -25.23 2.69
CA LYS A 146 -3.39 -26.20 2.74
C LYS A 146 -4.70 -25.54 2.33
N TRP A 147 -5.56 -26.30 1.63
CA TRP A 147 -6.80 -25.78 1.03
C TRP A 147 -7.72 -25.05 2.01
N TYR A 148 -7.78 -25.47 3.27
CA TYR A 148 -8.65 -24.87 4.28
C TYR A 148 -8.27 -23.41 4.62
N TYR A 149 -7.03 -22.98 4.38
CA TYR A 149 -6.64 -21.57 4.52
C TYR A 149 -7.38 -20.66 3.53
N THR A 150 -7.86 -21.21 2.41
CA THR A 150 -8.71 -20.49 1.45
C THR A 150 -10.06 -20.10 2.08
N LEU A 151 -10.60 -20.92 2.98
CA LEU A 151 -11.86 -20.61 3.67
C LEU A 151 -11.71 -19.45 4.66
N LEU A 152 -10.47 -19.13 5.08
CA LEU A 152 -10.18 -17.99 5.95
C LEU A 152 -10.02 -16.68 5.18
N LEU A 153 -10.05 -16.69 3.84
CA LEU A 153 -9.89 -15.48 3.02
C LEU A 153 -10.86 -14.34 3.40
N PRO A 154 -12.15 -14.56 3.66
CA PRO A 154 -13.04 -13.49 4.08
C PRO A 154 -12.58 -12.82 5.39
N VAL A 155 -12.07 -13.60 6.33
CA VAL A 155 -11.52 -13.10 7.60
C VAL A 155 -10.24 -12.29 7.35
N PHE A 156 -9.33 -12.79 6.51
CA PHE A 156 -8.13 -12.05 6.12
C PHE A 156 -8.47 -10.73 5.45
N ILE A 157 -9.43 -10.71 4.53
CA ILE A 157 -9.88 -9.50 3.85
C ILE A 157 -10.43 -8.50 4.84
N LEU A 158 -11.26 -8.94 5.80
CA LEU A 158 -11.78 -8.07 6.85
C LEU A 158 -10.65 -7.43 7.66
N VAL A 159 -9.65 -8.22 8.08
CA VAL A 159 -8.48 -7.70 8.80
C VAL A 159 -7.68 -6.72 7.94
N LEU A 160 -7.45 -7.02 6.66
CA LEU A 160 -6.76 -6.14 5.73
C LEU A 160 -7.54 -4.84 5.50
N THR A 161 -8.86 -4.91 5.37
CA THR A 161 -9.71 -3.74 5.18
C THR A 161 -9.72 -2.85 6.43
N VAL A 162 -9.84 -3.42 7.63
CA VAL A 162 -9.91 -2.64 8.88
C VAL A 162 -8.54 -2.10 9.30
N VAL A 163 -7.47 -2.87 9.12
CA VAL A 163 -6.13 -2.50 9.61
C VAL A 163 -5.26 -1.88 8.52
N MET A 164 -5.15 -2.53 7.36
CA MET A 164 -4.19 -2.10 6.33
C MET A 164 -4.68 -0.91 5.51
N VAL A 165 -5.98 -0.78 5.24
CA VAL A 165 -6.50 0.36 4.46
C VAL A 165 -6.24 1.69 5.18
N PRO A 166 -6.53 1.86 6.49
CA PRO A 166 -6.16 3.08 7.20
C PRO A 166 -4.65 3.33 7.20
N ILE A 167 -3.83 2.30 7.42
CA ILE A 167 -2.36 2.43 7.39
C ILE A 167 -1.86 2.87 6.00
N ARG A 168 -2.47 2.39 4.92
CA ARG A 168 -2.14 2.79 3.56
C ARG A 168 -2.52 4.23 3.25
N LEU A 169 -3.67 4.69 3.76
CA LEU A 169 -4.08 6.09 3.64
C LEU A 169 -3.19 7.02 4.44
N LEU A 170 -2.94 6.69 5.71
CA LEU A 170 -2.03 7.45 6.57
C LEU A 170 -0.63 7.50 5.95
N GLY A 171 -0.09 6.35 5.52
CA GLY A 171 1.24 6.32 4.92
C GLY A 171 1.34 7.05 3.58
N LEU A 172 0.23 7.24 2.85
CA LEU A 172 0.21 8.11 1.67
C LEU A 172 0.17 9.60 2.07
N MET A 173 -0.59 9.98 3.09
CA MET A 173 -0.62 11.37 3.57
C MET A 173 0.71 11.80 4.19
N LEU A 174 1.32 10.90 4.98
CA LEU A 174 2.62 11.09 5.62
C LEU A 174 3.79 10.85 4.65
N CYS A 175 3.55 10.50 3.39
CA CYS A 175 4.65 10.26 2.44
C CYS A 175 5.42 11.53 2.08
N SER A 176 4.86 12.71 2.38
CA SER A 176 5.48 14.02 2.17
C SER A 176 6.23 14.55 3.39
N ASP A 177 6.04 13.95 4.57
CA ASP A 177 6.67 14.44 5.79
C ASP A 177 8.15 14.03 5.85
N ASP A 178 8.94 14.86 6.52
CA ASP A 178 10.36 14.65 6.80
C ASP A 178 10.53 13.40 7.66
N MET A 179 10.68 12.27 6.97
CA MET A 179 10.86 10.97 7.58
C MET A 179 12.31 10.84 8.05
N GLU A 180 12.60 11.37 9.23
CA GLU A 180 13.73 10.89 10.03
C GLU A 180 13.62 9.37 10.14
N TRP A 181 14.74 8.66 10.00
CA TRP A 181 14.79 7.23 10.28
C TRP A 181 14.23 7.03 11.69
N GLY A 182 13.00 6.54 11.87
CA GLY A 182 12.27 6.56 13.15
C GLY A 182 12.90 5.79 14.31
N THR A 183 14.15 5.36 14.18
CA THR A 183 15.01 4.80 15.23
C THR A 183 16.34 5.57 15.47
N ARG A 184 16.68 6.59 14.67
CA ARG A 184 17.80 7.51 14.89
C ARG A 184 17.48 8.90 14.35
N LYS A 185 17.55 9.91 15.23
CA LYS A 185 17.77 11.29 14.79
C LYS A 185 19.17 11.33 14.19
N LEU A 186 19.27 11.74 12.93
CA LEU A 186 20.55 12.11 12.36
C LEU A 186 20.84 13.50 12.89
N GLU A 187 21.91 13.65 13.67
CA GLU A 187 22.47 14.98 13.89
C GLU A 187 22.89 15.50 12.51
N GLU A 188 22.41 16.69 12.12
CA GLU A 188 22.89 17.38 10.92
C GLU A 188 24.40 17.53 11.07
N ASP A 189 25.16 16.72 10.33
CA ASP A 189 26.60 16.89 10.24
C ASP A 189 26.84 18.16 9.42
N SER A 190 27.07 19.28 10.12
CA SER A 190 27.27 20.61 9.56
C SER A 190 28.62 20.78 8.86
N ASP A 191 29.34 19.70 8.60
CA ASP A 191 30.59 19.74 7.85
C ASP A 191 30.29 19.72 6.34
N LYS A 192 30.03 20.93 5.83
CA LYS A 192 30.27 21.25 4.42
C LYS A 192 31.74 20.96 4.14
N VAL A 193 32.03 19.77 3.63
CA VAL A 193 33.30 19.48 2.98
C VAL A 193 33.36 20.38 1.75
N GLU A 194 34.08 21.50 1.87
CA GLU A 194 34.56 22.28 0.73
C GLU A 194 35.44 21.34 -0.10
N VAL A 195 34.90 20.87 -1.22
CA VAL A 195 35.67 20.13 -2.21
C VAL A 195 36.50 21.17 -2.99
N PRO A 196 37.84 21.01 -3.08
CA PRO A 196 38.71 21.91 -3.85
C PRO A 196 38.41 21.90 -5.36
#